data_AF-A0A7S4I4G3-F1
#
_entry.id   AF-A0A7S4I4G3-F1
#
_cell.length_a   1.000
_cell.length_b   1.000
_cell.length_c   1.000
_cell.angle_alpha   90.00
_cell.angle_beta   90.00
_cell.angle_gamma   90.00
#
_symmetry.space_group_name_H-M   'P 1'
#
loop_
_entity.id
_entity.type
_entity.pdbx_description
1 polymer ?
#
loop_
_entity_poly.entity_id
_entity_poly.type
_entity_poly.pdbx_seq_one_letter_code
_entity_poly.pdbx_strand_id
1 'polypeptide(L)'
;MTPKPRVATARGKCGNIRVTKTRMALPRNSAFQESVGCVLAGKIAEGGSSPTTKTGRPVLEVLQEKHLDTRIPNLEGEPECSAFKKHKVVPEAVPLDFLEENFKWLASKPSGSAGACKAEALEVHIWLMRFGCRSEKLREELACWADWMDRTSPLWSAHRAIMTCHLIALDKFPGVPPVGIGEIICRLLVKTVL
;
A
#
# COMPACT_ATOMS: atom_id res chain seq x y z
N MET A 1 -2.14 -35.58 -30.54
CA MET A 1 -1.71 -36.15 -29.24
C MET A 1 -0.57 -35.30 -28.71
N THR A 2 -0.84 -34.36 -27.80
CA THR A 2 0.18 -33.52 -27.16
C THR A 2 0.53 -34.11 -25.78
N PRO A 3 1.82 -34.11 -25.38
CA PRO A 3 2.24 -34.78 -24.14
C PRO A 3 1.92 -33.90 -22.92
N LYS A 4 1.42 -34.54 -21.85
CA LYS A 4 1.18 -33.91 -20.54
C LYS A 4 2.50 -33.57 -19.84
N PRO A 5 2.61 -32.41 -19.16
CA PRO A 5 3.78 -32.10 -18.34
C PRO A 5 3.82 -32.95 -17.05
N ARG A 6 5.01 -33.45 -16.73
CA ARG A 6 5.30 -34.29 -15.57
C ARG A 6 5.51 -33.39 -14.33
N VAL A 7 4.72 -33.56 -13.28
CA VAL A 7 4.89 -32.86 -12.00
C VAL A 7 5.87 -33.67 -11.13
N ALA A 8 7.03 -33.09 -10.82
CA ALA A 8 7.97 -33.64 -9.86
C ALA A 8 7.52 -33.27 -8.43
N THR A 9 7.34 -34.27 -7.56
CA THR A 9 6.99 -34.10 -6.14
C THR A 9 8.21 -34.42 -5.28
N ALA A 10 8.80 -33.40 -4.65
CA ALA A 10 9.78 -33.60 -3.57
C ALA A 10 9.02 -33.65 -2.22
N ARG A 11 9.19 -34.73 -1.46
CA ARG A 11 8.59 -34.94 -0.13
C ARG A 11 9.56 -34.46 0.95
N GLY A 12 9.22 -33.38 1.64
CA GLY A 12 9.80 -32.99 2.93
C GLY A 12 8.71 -33.02 4.00
N LYS A 13 8.92 -33.78 5.08
CA LYS A 13 7.95 -34.00 6.17
C LYS A 13 7.95 -32.79 7.14
N CYS A 14 6.86 -32.04 7.18
CA CYS A 14 6.36 -31.40 8.41
C CYS A 14 4.98 -30.77 8.16
N GLY A 15 3.96 -31.23 8.91
CA GLY A 15 2.71 -30.52 9.21
C GLY A 15 1.82 -30.11 8.02
N ASN A 16 0.71 -30.83 7.83
CA ASN A 16 -0.33 -30.53 6.85
C ASN A 16 -0.97 -29.13 7.03
N ILE A 17 -0.55 -28.16 6.21
CA ILE A 17 -1.44 -27.11 5.70
C ILE A 17 -1.29 -27.12 4.18
N ARG A 18 -2.37 -27.54 3.50
CA ARG A 18 -2.41 -27.64 2.05
C ARG A 18 -2.71 -26.25 1.48
N VAL A 19 -1.68 -25.46 1.20
CA VAL A 19 -1.85 -24.22 0.41
C VAL A 19 -1.93 -24.63 -1.06
N THR A 20 -3.14 -24.91 -1.55
CA THR A 20 -3.40 -25.02 -2.98
C THR A 20 -3.25 -23.63 -3.58
N LYS A 21 -2.15 -23.40 -4.33
CA LYS A 21 -1.95 -22.17 -5.12
C LYS A 21 -2.93 -22.19 -6.30
N THR A 22 -4.19 -21.86 -6.04
CA THR A 22 -5.18 -21.63 -7.09
C THR A 22 -4.77 -20.34 -7.78
N ARG A 23 -4.20 -20.47 -8.99
CA ARG A 23 -3.96 -19.34 -9.89
C ARG A 23 -5.33 -18.81 -10.30
N MET A 24 -5.88 -17.88 -9.53
CA MET A 24 -7.11 -17.18 -9.93
C MET A 24 -6.77 -16.31 -11.14
N ALA A 25 -7.14 -16.80 -12.32
CA ALA A 25 -7.23 -15.97 -13.51
C ALA A 25 -8.37 -14.96 -13.26
N LEU A 26 -8.01 -13.73 -12.91
CA LEU A 26 -8.97 -12.64 -12.81
C LEU A 26 -9.49 -12.30 -14.22
N PRO A 27 -10.80 -12.19 -14.42
CA PRO A 27 -11.39 -11.83 -15.71
C PRO A 27 -11.01 -10.40 -16.12
N ARG A 28 -10.82 -10.20 -17.43
CA ARG A 28 -10.43 -8.92 -18.05
C ARG A 28 -11.49 -7.84 -17.81
N ASN A 29 -11.13 -6.83 -17.02
CA ASN A 29 -11.30 -5.38 -17.18
C ASN A 29 -12.55 -4.72 -17.81
N SER A 30 -13.67 -5.39 -18.05
CA SER A 30 -14.91 -4.68 -18.46
C SER A 30 -15.89 -4.44 -17.30
N ALA A 31 -15.97 -5.35 -16.32
CA ALA A 31 -16.92 -5.24 -15.20
C ALA A 31 -16.54 -4.20 -14.13
N PHE A 32 -15.27 -3.77 -14.08
CA PHE A 32 -14.80 -2.81 -13.07
C PHE A 32 -15.23 -1.37 -13.39
N GLN A 33 -15.43 -1.02 -14.68
CA GLN A 33 -15.92 0.31 -15.05
C GLN A 33 -17.41 0.50 -14.68
N GLU A 34 -18.23 -0.56 -14.76
CA GLU A 34 -19.64 -0.47 -14.33
C GLU A 34 -19.80 -0.44 -12.80
N SER A 35 -18.94 -1.13 -12.03
CA SER A 35 -19.04 -1.09 -10.57
C SER A 35 -18.60 0.25 -9.96
N VAL A 36 -17.68 0.97 -10.60
CA VAL A 36 -17.27 2.32 -10.16
C VAL A 36 -18.39 3.34 -10.40
N GLY A 37 -19.22 3.15 -11.44
CA GLY A 37 -20.42 3.96 -11.66
C GLY A 37 -21.52 3.76 -10.61
N CYS A 38 -21.68 2.53 -10.10
CA CYS A 38 -22.72 2.23 -9.12
C CYS A 38 -22.39 2.67 -7.68
N VAL A 39 -21.11 2.68 -7.26
CA VAL A 39 -20.75 3.13 -5.90
C VAL A 39 -20.87 4.66 -5.75
N LEU A 40 -20.75 5.43 -6.85
CA LEU A 40 -21.01 6.87 -6.85
C LEU A 40 -22.51 7.22 -6.94
N ALA A 41 -23.38 6.25 -7.21
CA ALA A 41 -24.84 6.42 -7.24
C ALA A 41 -25.53 6.02 -5.90
N GLY A 42 -24.76 5.73 -4.86
CA GLY A 42 -25.26 5.48 -3.52
C GLY A 42 -25.62 6.79 -2.82
N LYS A 43 -26.89 7.22 -2.99
CA LYS A 43 -27.62 8.21 -2.17
C LYS A 43 -26.78 8.87 -1.06
N ILE A 44 -26.33 10.10 -1.33
CA ILE A 44 -25.97 11.04 -0.28
C ILE A 44 -27.27 11.27 0.52
N ALA A 45 -27.42 10.53 1.61
CA ALA A 45 -28.45 10.78 2.59
C ALA A 45 -28.35 12.24 3.02
N GLU A 46 -29.51 12.90 3.15
CA GLU A 46 -29.69 14.27 3.59
C GLU A 46 -28.92 14.54 4.89
N GLY A 47 -27.66 14.95 4.75
CA GLY A 47 -26.81 15.40 5.84
C GLY A 47 -26.94 16.91 5.94
N GLY A 48 -27.59 17.38 7.00
CA GLY A 48 -27.82 18.79 7.27
C GLY A 48 -26.58 19.64 7.03
N SER A 49 -26.69 20.59 6.10
CA SER A 49 -25.69 21.60 5.82
C SER A 49 -25.56 22.52 7.04
N SER A 50 -24.63 22.20 7.95
CA SER A 50 -24.24 23.17 8.97
C SER A 50 -23.41 24.28 8.30
N PRO A 51 -23.73 25.56 8.52
CA PRO A 51 -22.96 26.66 7.97
C PRO A 51 -21.58 26.72 8.64
N THR A 52 -20.54 26.98 7.84
CA THR A 52 -19.17 27.17 8.34
C THR A 52 -19.09 28.42 9.23
N THR A 53 -18.50 28.30 10.43
CA THR A 53 -18.37 29.42 11.41
C THR A 53 -17.63 30.64 10.86
N LYS A 54 -16.80 30.46 9.81
CA LYS A 54 -15.99 31.51 9.20
C LYS A 54 -16.64 32.20 7.99
N THR A 55 -17.54 31.52 7.29
CA THR A 55 -18.01 31.96 5.96
C THR A 55 -19.53 31.93 5.80
N GLY A 56 -20.27 31.31 6.73
CA GLY A 56 -21.73 31.18 6.66
C GLY A 56 -22.24 30.27 5.54
N ARG A 57 -21.35 29.80 4.65
CA ARG A 57 -21.65 28.91 3.52
C ARG A 57 -21.72 27.45 3.96
N PRO A 58 -22.49 26.60 3.27
CA PRO A 58 -22.47 25.15 3.46
C PRO A 58 -21.03 24.62 3.34
N VAL A 59 -20.64 23.76 4.28
CA VAL A 59 -19.29 23.14 4.30
C VAL A 59 -18.95 22.47 2.96
N LEU A 60 -19.93 21.86 2.31
CA LEU A 60 -19.75 21.17 1.04
C LEU A 60 -19.27 22.09 -0.09
N GLU A 61 -19.89 23.27 -0.27
CA GLU A 61 -19.51 24.24 -1.31
C GLU A 61 -18.10 24.80 -1.06
N VAL A 62 -17.78 25.09 0.20
CA VAL A 62 -16.44 25.59 0.57
C VAL A 62 -15.36 24.53 0.33
N LEU A 63 -15.68 23.25 0.55
CA LEU A 63 -14.76 22.15 0.23
C LEU A 63 -14.62 21.96 -1.28
N GLN A 64 -15.71 22.06 -2.04
CA GLN A 64 -15.68 22.00 -3.51
C GLN A 64 -14.90 23.17 -4.12
N GLU A 65 -15.03 24.40 -3.60
CA GLU A 65 -14.22 25.55 -4.03
C GLU A 65 -12.72 25.34 -3.75
N LYS A 66 -12.36 24.66 -2.64
CA LYS A 66 -10.95 24.42 -2.26
C LYS A 66 -10.31 23.28 -3.04
N HIS A 67 -11.09 22.30 -3.46
CA HIS A 67 -10.61 21.16 -4.22
C HIS A 67 -10.94 21.38 -5.69
N LEU A 68 -9.99 21.96 -6.43
CA LEU A 68 -10.05 21.99 -7.90
C LEU A 68 -10.35 20.58 -8.43
N ASP A 69 -11.15 20.50 -9.50
CA ASP A 69 -11.42 19.23 -10.17
C ASP A 69 -10.11 18.50 -10.46
N THR A 70 -10.13 17.18 -10.26
CA THR A 70 -8.95 16.33 -10.46
C THR A 70 -8.48 16.49 -11.89
N ARG A 71 -7.43 17.30 -12.09
CA ARG A 71 -6.85 17.57 -13.40
C ARG A 71 -6.12 16.32 -13.85
N ILE A 72 -6.76 15.49 -14.67
CA ILE A 72 -6.08 14.41 -15.37
C ILE A 72 -5.22 15.06 -16.46
N PRO A 73 -3.88 14.97 -16.39
CA PRO A 73 -3.01 15.55 -17.41
C PRO A 73 -3.33 14.92 -18.77
N ASN A 74 -3.59 15.76 -19.78
CA ASN A 74 -3.78 15.31 -21.14
C ASN A 74 -2.43 14.82 -21.70
N LEU A 75 -2.33 13.53 -22.00
CA LEU A 75 -1.10 12.88 -22.48
C LEU A 75 -0.89 13.02 -23.99
N GLU A 76 -1.96 13.32 -24.75
CA GLU A 76 -1.94 13.30 -26.21
C GLU A 76 -1.90 14.68 -26.86
N GLY A 77 -2.42 15.73 -26.19
CA GLY A 77 -2.65 17.04 -26.79
C GLY A 77 -1.59 18.12 -26.52
N GLU A 78 -0.73 17.94 -25.52
CA GLU A 78 0.24 18.98 -25.10
C GLU A 78 1.69 18.45 -25.29
N PRO A 79 2.51 19.08 -26.14
CA PRO A 79 3.87 18.61 -26.44
C PRO A 79 4.79 18.62 -25.20
N GLU A 80 4.46 19.43 -24.19
CA GLU A 80 5.10 19.43 -22.88
C GLU A 80 4.03 19.37 -21.77
N CYS A 81 3.50 18.17 -21.52
CA CYS A 81 2.71 17.94 -20.32
C CYS A 81 3.60 18.21 -19.09
N SER A 82 3.35 19.30 -18.35
CA SER A 82 4.17 19.72 -17.20
C SER A 82 4.28 18.64 -16.12
N ALA A 83 3.30 17.74 -16.05
CA ALA A 83 3.28 16.61 -15.14
C ALA A 83 4.23 15.47 -15.53
N PHE A 84 4.51 15.28 -16.82
CA PHE A 84 5.33 14.18 -17.33
C PHE A 84 6.34 14.69 -18.36
N LYS A 85 7.44 15.27 -17.86
CA LYS A 85 8.53 15.70 -18.72
C LYS A 85 9.18 14.49 -19.40
N LYS A 86 9.20 14.48 -20.74
CA LYS A 86 9.93 13.45 -21.49
C LYS A 86 11.43 13.68 -21.31
N HIS A 87 12.10 12.75 -20.63
CA HIS A 87 13.54 12.77 -20.46
C HIS A 87 14.22 12.06 -21.64
N LYS A 88 15.30 12.65 -22.19
CA LYS A 88 16.06 12.06 -23.31
C LYS A 88 16.78 10.77 -22.92
N VAL A 89 17.17 10.67 -21.64
CA VAL A 89 17.82 9.50 -21.06
C VAL A 89 17.01 9.10 -19.84
N VAL A 90 16.52 7.87 -19.83
CA VAL A 90 15.85 7.26 -18.70
C VAL A 90 16.85 6.29 -18.07
N PRO A 91 17.26 6.50 -16.81
CA PRO A 91 18.11 5.54 -16.12
C PRO A 91 17.44 4.17 -16.08
N GLU A 92 18.22 3.11 -16.27
CA GLU A 92 17.73 1.75 -16.10
C GLU A 92 17.36 1.54 -14.63
N ALA A 93 16.19 0.93 -14.39
CA ALA A 93 15.75 0.61 -13.04
C ALA A 93 16.66 -0.48 -12.46
N VAL A 94 17.23 -0.21 -11.28
CA VAL A 94 18.05 -1.21 -10.57
C VAL A 94 17.11 -2.25 -9.98
N PRO A 95 17.23 -3.54 -10.36
CA PRO A 95 16.42 -4.58 -9.76
C PRO A 95 16.74 -4.71 -8.27
N LEU A 96 15.70 -4.75 -7.45
CA LEU A 96 15.83 -4.92 -6.01
C LEU A 96 15.63 -6.39 -5.64
N ASP A 97 16.54 -6.92 -4.82
CA ASP A 97 16.43 -8.26 -4.27
C ASP A 97 16.00 -8.17 -2.81
N PHE A 98 14.84 -8.75 -2.50
CA PHE A 98 14.30 -8.82 -1.15
C PHE A 98 14.56 -10.19 -0.54
N LEU A 99 15.50 -10.25 0.40
CA LEU A 99 15.87 -11.47 1.13
C LEU A 99 15.45 -11.38 2.60
N GLU A 100 15.21 -12.53 3.23
CA GLU A 100 14.99 -12.67 4.67
C GLU A 100 16.06 -11.94 5.51
N GLU A 101 17.31 -12.02 5.06
CA GLU A 101 18.49 -11.43 5.72
C GLU A 101 18.37 -9.91 5.82
N ASN A 102 17.81 -9.25 4.78
CA ASN A 102 17.56 -7.82 4.77
C ASN A 102 16.60 -7.47 5.92
N PHE A 103 15.53 -8.24 6.11
CA PHE A 103 14.57 -8.02 7.20
C PHE A 103 15.15 -8.33 8.58
N LYS A 104 16.07 -9.30 8.66
CA LYS A 104 16.81 -9.60 9.90
C LYS A 104 17.62 -8.39 10.35
N TRP A 105 18.35 -7.79 9.43
CA TRP A 105 19.16 -6.60 9.70
C TRP A 105 18.28 -5.37 9.95
N LEU A 106 17.20 -5.21 9.17
CA LEU A 106 16.25 -4.12 9.35
C LEU A 106 15.49 -4.21 10.68
N ALA A 107 15.30 -5.41 11.27
CA ALA A 107 14.53 -5.60 12.50
C ALA A 107 15.05 -4.78 13.70
N SER A 108 16.30 -4.34 13.70
CA SER A 108 16.88 -3.48 14.75
C SER A 108 16.75 -1.98 14.48
N LYS A 109 16.35 -1.59 13.27
CA LYS A 109 16.26 -0.20 12.81
C LYS A 109 14.92 0.50 12.96
N PRO A 110 13.75 -0.14 13.03
CA PRO A 110 12.51 0.60 13.13
C PRO A 110 12.47 1.33 14.48
N SER A 111 12.04 2.58 14.44
CA SER A 111 11.84 3.42 15.61
C SER A 111 10.57 4.25 15.40
N GLY A 112 10.05 4.78 16.50
CA GLY A 112 8.82 5.58 16.51
C GLY A 112 7.61 4.83 17.05
N SER A 113 6.51 5.57 17.14
CA SER A 113 5.25 5.10 17.74
C SER A 113 4.50 4.13 16.83
N ALA A 114 3.57 3.39 17.41
CA ALA A 114 2.75 2.40 16.75
C ALA A 114 1.81 2.99 15.69
N GLY A 115 1.51 2.20 14.66
CA GLY A 115 0.51 2.53 13.64
C GLY A 115 -0.92 2.20 14.09
N ALA A 116 -1.83 2.08 13.13
CA ALA A 116 -3.24 1.69 13.34
C ALA A 116 -3.41 0.29 13.95
N CYS A 117 -2.50 -0.65 13.68
CA CYS A 117 -2.43 -1.99 14.26
C CYS A 117 -1.89 -1.99 15.70
N LYS A 118 -1.44 -0.83 16.20
CA LYS A 118 -0.83 -0.65 17.53
C LYS A 118 0.44 -1.47 17.79
N ALA A 119 1.00 -2.10 16.75
CA ALA A 119 2.27 -2.81 16.86
C ALA A 119 3.44 -1.81 16.99
N GLU A 120 4.18 -1.91 18.09
CA GLU A 120 5.37 -1.09 18.34
C GLU A 120 6.65 -1.68 17.73
N ALA A 121 7.68 -0.85 17.60
CA ALA A 121 8.98 -1.28 17.09
C ALA A 121 9.58 -2.47 17.86
N LEU A 122 9.42 -2.47 19.20
CA LEU A 122 9.94 -3.55 20.05
C LEU A 122 9.22 -4.88 19.79
N GLU A 123 7.89 -4.85 19.65
CA GLU A 123 7.09 -6.05 19.39
C GLU A 123 7.50 -6.68 18.06
N VAL A 124 7.64 -5.87 17.03
CA VAL A 124 8.06 -6.36 15.71
C VAL A 124 9.51 -6.84 15.72
N HIS A 125 10.41 -6.18 16.45
CA HIS A 125 11.75 -6.70 16.66
C HIS A 125 11.73 -8.10 17.30
N ILE A 126 10.92 -8.29 18.34
CA ILE A 126 10.74 -9.58 19.02
C ILE A 126 10.17 -10.62 18.04
N TRP A 127 9.15 -10.27 17.25
CA TRP A 127 8.52 -11.16 16.29
C TRP A 127 9.48 -11.62 15.19
N LEU A 128 10.40 -10.75 14.74
CA LEU A 128 11.36 -11.05 13.69
C LEU A 128 12.64 -11.75 14.18
N MET A 129 12.96 -11.68 15.47
CA MET A 129 14.23 -12.20 16.01
C MET A 129 14.08 -13.38 16.98
N ARG A 130 13.05 -13.44 17.83
CA ARG A 130 13.06 -14.32 19.03
C ARG A 130 12.40 -15.69 18.84
N PHE A 131 11.55 -15.91 17.83
CA PHE A 131 10.78 -17.14 17.68
C PHE A 131 11.38 -18.17 16.71
N GLY A 132 12.70 -18.10 16.46
CA GLY A 132 13.42 -19.08 15.63
C GLY A 132 12.78 -19.27 14.25
N CYS A 133 12.41 -20.51 13.91
CA CYS A 133 11.79 -20.85 12.62
C CYS A 133 10.49 -20.07 12.33
N ARG A 134 9.72 -19.66 13.35
CA ARG A 134 8.51 -18.83 13.12
C ARG A 134 8.87 -17.41 12.70
N SER A 135 9.93 -16.85 13.30
CA SER A 135 10.47 -15.54 12.95
C SER A 135 11.13 -15.52 11.57
N GLU A 136 11.77 -16.62 11.18
CA GLU A 136 12.29 -16.84 9.82
C GLU A 136 11.16 -16.82 8.79
N LYS A 137 10.12 -17.63 8.97
CA LYS A 137 8.95 -17.62 8.08
C LYS A 137 8.29 -16.23 7.98
N LEU A 138 8.19 -15.50 9.08
CA LEU A 138 7.65 -14.14 9.05
C LEU A 138 8.53 -13.20 8.18
N ARG A 139 9.86 -13.33 8.26
CA ARG A 139 10.79 -12.55 7.43
C ARG A 139 10.71 -12.93 5.96
N GLU A 140 10.54 -14.22 5.65
CA GLU A 140 10.30 -14.71 4.28
C GLU A 140 9.00 -14.14 3.70
N GLU A 141 7.91 -14.14 4.47
CA GLU A 141 6.63 -13.56 4.04
C GLU A 141 6.72 -12.04 3.82
N LEU A 142 7.45 -11.32 4.68
CA LEU A 142 7.69 -9.88 4.48
C LEU A 142 8.53 -9.60 3.22
N ALA A 143 9.51 -10.45 2.93
CA ALA A 143 10.27 -10.37 1.68
C ALA A 143 9.38 -10.64 0.45
N CYS A 144 8.48 -11.63 0.55
CA CYS A 144 7.49 -11.90 -0.47
C CYS A 144 6.54 -10.70 -0.69
N TRP A 145 6.15 -10.00 0.38
CA TRP A 145 5.32 -8.79 0.26
C TRP A 145 6.07 -7.64 -0.43
N ALA A 146 7.35 -7.44 -0.11
CA ALA A 146 8.18 -6.43 -0.77
C ALA A 146 8.37 -6.76 -2.27
N ASP A 147 8.71 -8.01 -2.59
CA ASP A 147 8.85 -8.50 -3.96
C ASP A 147 7.52 -8.41 -4.74
N TRP A 148 6.41 -8.72 -4.08
CA TRP A 148 5.08 -8.57 -4.65
C TRP A 148 4.75 -7.11 -4.96
N MET A 149 5.06 -6.17 -4.06
CA MET A 149 4.83 -4.74 -4.32
C MET A 149 5.75 -4.14 -5.39
N ASP A 150 6.97 -4.67 -5.53
CA ASP A 150 7.94 -4.18 -6.52
C ASP A 150 7.62 -4.73 -7.92
N ARG A 151 7.44 -6.05 -8.04
CA ARG A 151 7.24 -6.70 -9.34
C ARG A 151 5.82 -6.64 -9.85
N THR A 152 4.85 -6.44 -8.96
CA THR A 152 3.44 -6.38 -9.34
C THR A 152 2.87 -5.02 -9.02
N SER A 153 1.85 -4.60 -9.77
CA SER A 153 1.01 -3.48 -9.42
C SER A 153 -0.22 -4.03 -8.68
N PRO A 154 -0.19 -4.16 -7.34
CA PRO A 154 -1.29 -4.74 -6.61
C PRO A 154 -2.54 -3.84 -6.68
N LEU A 155 -3.70 -4.42 -6.41
CA LEU A 155 -4.95 -3.68 -6.34
C LEU A 155 -4.83 -2.51 -5.34
N TRP A 156 -5.51 -1.41 -5.64
CA TRP A 156 -5.51 -0.21 -4.79
C TRP A 156 -5.85 -0.48 -3.32
N SER A 157 -6.70 -1.48 -3.05
CA SER A 157 -7.04 -1.90 -1.69
C SER A 157 -5.83 -2.40 -0.90
N ALA A 158 -4.92 -3.15 -1.53
CA ALA A 158 -3.73 -3.67 -0.88
C ALA A 158 -2.72 -2.56 -0.60
N HIS A 159 -2.50 -1.65 -1.56
CA HIS A 159 -1.69 -0.45 -1.33
C HIS A 159 -2.26 0.36 -0.15
N ARG A 160 -3.58 0.60 -0.15
CA ARG A 160 -4.23 1.33 0.95
C ARG A 160 -4.07 0.61 2.29
N ALA A 161 -4.20 -0.72 2.33
CA ALA A 161 -4.06 -1.50 3.56
C ALA A 161 -2.65 -1.38 4.16
N ILE A 162 -1.61 -1.52 3.32
CA ILE A 162 -0.22 -1.40 3.75
C ILE A 162 0.11 0.05 4.15
N MET A 163 -0.43 1.03 3.43
CA MET A 163 -0.21 2.46 3.68
C MET A 163 -1.18 3.06 4.71
N THR A 164 -1.87 2.24 5.52
CA THR A 164 -2.72 2.76 6.60
C THR A 164 -1.88 3.48 7.66
N CYS A 165 -2.40 4.60 8.15
CA CYS A 165 -1.73 5.46 9.11
C CYS A 165 -2.64 5.75 10.30
N HIS A 166 -2.04 5.90 11.47
CA HIS A 166 -2.70 6.42 12.67
C HIS A 166 -2.51 7.95 12.74
N LEU A 167 -3.60 8.71 12.65
CA LEU A 167 -3.55 10.17 12.66
C LEU A 167 -3.54 10.72 14.10
N ILE A 168 -2.51 11.50 14.42
CA ILE A 168 -2.39 12.23 15.69
C ILE A 168 -2.24 13.72 15.38
N ALA A 169 -2.98 14.57 16.10
CA ALA A 169 -2.80 16.02 16.04
C ALA A 169 -1.53 16.40 16.82
N LEU A 170 -0.49 16.86 16.12
CA LEU A 170 0.68 17.44 16.78
C LEU A 170 0.48 18.94 16.93
N ASP A 171 0.65 19.43 18.16
CA ASP A 171 0.60 20.86 18.44
C ASP A 171 1.89 21.54 17.95
N LYS A 172 1.81 22.16 16.76
CA LYS A 172 2.94 22.83 16.12
C LYS A 172 2.54 24.24 15.72
N PHE A 173 2.91 25.22 16.54
CA PHE A 173 2.52 26.61 16.28
C PHE A 173 3.10 27.17 14.95
N PRO A 174 2.29 27.88 14.13
CA PRO A 174 0.84 28.11 14.26
C PRO A 174 0.00 27.00 13.60
N GLY A 175 -0.74 26.24 14.41
CA GLY A 175 -1.69 25.21 13.97
C GLY A 175 -1.48 23.82 14.59
N VAL A 176 -2.39 22.89 14.28
CA VAL A 176 -2.30 21.47 14.66
C VAL A 176 -2.37 20.63 13.38
N PRO A 177 -1.27 20.48 12.62
CA PRO A 177 -1.28 19.60 11.47
C PRO A 177 -1.46 18.13 11.94
N PRO A 178 -2.35 17.35 11.30
CA PRO A 178 -2.44 15.93 11.59
C PRO A 178 -1.19 15.24 11.03
N VAL A 179 -0.50 14.48 11.88
CA VAL A 179 0.59 13.60 11.46
C VAL A 179 0.09 12.16 11.41
N GLY A 180 0.25 11.55 10.24
CA GLY A 180 -0.02 10.13 10.04
C GLY A 180 1.19 9.29 10.41
N ILE A 181 1.07 8.54 11.50
CA ILE A 181 2.04 7.53 11.89
C ILE A 181 1.73 6.27 11.08
N GLY A 182 2.54 6.00 10.06
CA GLY A 182 2.39 4.79 9.26
C GLY A 182 2.66 3.51 10.05
N GLU A 183 2.15 2.38 9.57
CA GLU A 183 2.43 1.07 10.16
C GLU A 183 3.93 0.79 10.25
N ILE A 184 4.32 0.07 11.30
CA ILE A 184 5.71 -0.37 11.49
C ILE A 184 6.16 -1.32 10.37
N ILE A 185 5.26 -2.16 9.86
CA ILE A 185 5.52 -3.07 8.74
C ILE A 185 5.75 -2.26 7.46
N CYS A 186 4.92 -1.26 7.18
CA CYS A 186 5.11 -0.36 6.04
C CYS A 186 6.47 0.35 6.10
N ARG A 187 6.85 0.86 7.29
CA ARG A 187 8.17 1.49 7.50
C ARG A 187 9.33 0.51 7.30
N LEU A 188 9.18 -0.77 7.66
CA LEU A 188 10.18 -1.81 7.37
C LEU A 188 10.30 -2.07 5.87
N LEU A 189 9.17 -2.18 5.16
CA LEU A 189 9.14 -2.39 3.70
C LEU A 189 9.74 -1.21 2.94
N VAL A 190 9.54 0.03 3.38
CA VAL A 190 10.17 1.20 2.73
C VAL A 190 11.69 1.21 2.97
N LYS A 191 12.14 0.77 4.15
CA LYS A 191 13.57 0.71 4.49
C LYS A 191 14.34 -0.40 3.76
N THR A 192 13.68 -1.33 3.06
CA THR A 192 14.42 -2.29 2.21
C THR A 192 14.98 -1.66 0.95
N VAL A 193 14.44 -0.50 0.54
CA VAL A 193 14.85 0.25 -0.65
C VAL A 193 15.93 1.30 -0.35
N LEU A 194 16.03 1.73 0.92
CA LEU A 194 16.92 2.81 1.39
C LEU A 194 18.17 2.27 2.10
#